data_AF-A0A2Z6E2L2-F1
#
_entry.id   AF-A0A2Z6E2L2-F1
#
_cell.length_a   1.000
_cell.length_b   1.000
_cell.length_c   1.000
_cell.angle_alpha   90.00
_cell.angle_beta   90.00
_cell.angle_gamma   90.00
#
_symmetry.space_group_name_H-M   'P 1'
#
loop_
_entity.id
_entity.type
_entity.pdbx_description
1 polymer ?
#
loop_
_entity_poly.entity_id
_entity_poly.type
_entity_poly.pdbx_seq_one_letter_code
_entity_poly.pdbx_strand_id
1 'polypeptide(L)'
;MLPVTPIPPERLEQLSRAVEGLSPAQLYWVAAWTASIAQGQRGGPVVLPTTPAAEAVAADRLTIVYGSQTGNAKRIAEELAQRSESAGLTVRLLRADVYPQRELAKERHLVVVISTQGDGEPPDDARGLVEFIAGKRAPKLPGLKFAVLGLGDSSYPLFCAIGRQLDARFIELGATRFAPLAEADVDFETVSEPWLDSTLKQARELLATASPTVRPAALHTVPDASCYTRDKPFAATVLANQRIVSRDSDRDVRHIELSLEGSGLRYEPGDALGVWPKNPAPLVAQWLDALQLDGAREVTHRTRTLPLAAWLRDECEITRLSRPFVAALGAISGHAELTQLLHADGKAALAELLANEQPIDLLRRYPARWEPEALIAALRPLTPRLYSIASSRRAVDEEVHLTVAVVDYQAHGQPHWGAASTFLAQAGEDATVPVFIESNERFRLPADPARDVIMIGPGTGVAPFRAFVQERQETGASGRNWLFFGNRHFARDFLYQIEWQQALKDGALHRLDVAFSRDEGKKVYVQDRLRERGRDVYAWLEAGAHLYVCGDATHMARDVHDALIDIIAAHGGRSPESAKTWLAELLQQGRYARDVY
;
A
#
# COMPACT_ATOMS: atom_id res chain seq x y z
N MET A 1 -19.45 -26.41 -2.12
CA MET A 1 -19.83 -27.15 -0.89
C MET A 1 -20.22 -26.13 0.16
N LEU A 2 -21.36 -26.30 0.82
CA LEU A 2 -21.76 -25.43 1.94
C LEU A 2 -20.68 -25.52 3.04
N PRO A 3 -20.31 -24.40 3.70
CA PRO A 3 -19.31 -24.44 4.77
C PRO A 3 -19.75 -25.39 5.88
N VAL A 4 -18.84 -26.23 6.35
CA VAL A 4 -19.09 -27.19 7.43
C VAL A 4 -19.34 -26.39 8.70
N THR A 5 -20.60 -26.31 9.12
CA THR A 5 -20.97 -25.62 10.36
C THR A 5 -20.41 -26.41 11.55
N PRO A 6 -19.79 -25.78 12.55
CA PRO A 6 -19.30 -26.47 13.76
C PRO A 6 -20.43 -26.96 14.68
N ILE A 7 -21.69 -26.79 14.28
CA ILE A 7 -22.90 -27.17 15.00
C ILE A 7 -23.33 -28.57 14.51
N PRO A 8 -23.54 -29.56 15.40
CA PRO A 8 -24.03 -30.87 15.01
C PRO A 8 -25.35 -30.80 14.25
N PRO A 9 -25.61 -31.66 13.25
CA PRO A 9 -26.78 -31.57 12.37
C PRO A 9 -28.12 -31.51 13.12
N GLU A 10 -28.26 -32.30 14.19
CA GLU A 10 -29.47 -32.33 15.03
C GLU A 10 -29.72 -31.00 15.75
N ARG A 11 -28.65 -30.30 16.17
CA ARG A 11 -28.73 -28.98 16.81
C ARG A 11 -29.03 -27.89 15.78
N LEU A 12 -28.48 -28.02 14.58
CA LEU A 12 -28.75 -27.11 13.48
C LEU A 12 -30.23 -27.16 13.09
N GLU A 13 -30.83 -28.35 13.04
CA GLU A 13 -32.25 -28.53 12.75
C GLU A 13 -33.15 -27.92 13.85
N GLN A 14 -32.78 -28.10 15.12
CA GLN A 14 -33.47 -27.45 16.24
C GLN A 14 -33.39 -25.92 16.19
N LEU A 15 -32.21 -25.38 15.86
CA LEU A 15 -32.03 -23.93 15.67
C LEU A 15 -32.84 -23.41 14.49
N SER A 16 -32.84 -24.13 13.37
CA SER A 16 -33.63 -23.78 12.18
C SER A 16 -35.12 -23.71 12.51
N ARG A 17 -35.66 -24.69 13.23
CA ARG A 17 -37.06 -24.67 13.69
C ARG A 17 -37.34 -23.56 14.70
N ALA A 18 -36.38 -23.22 15.56
CA ALA A 18 -36.54 -22.17 16.57
C ALA A 18 -36.56 -20.75 15.97
N VAL A 19 -35.94 -20.55 14.81
CA VAL A 19 -35.92 -19.25 14.12
C VAL A 19 -36.92 -19.16 12.96
N GLU A 20 -37.63 -20.24 12.66
CA GLU A 20 -38.63 -20.31 11.60
C GLU A 20 -39.80 -19.36 11.89
N GLY A 21 -40.15 -18.52 10.92
CA GLY A 21 -41.22 -17.52 11.07
C GLY A 21 -40.84 -16.23 11.81
N LEU A 22 -39.58 -16.08 12.25
CA LEU A 22 -39.10 -14.82 12.82
C LEU A 22 -38.85 -13.77 11.73
N SER A 23 -39.21 -12.52 12.03
CA SER A 23 -38.87 -11.36 11.20
C SER A 23 -37.35 -11.05 11.27
N PRO A 24 -36.79 -10.30 10.30
CA PRO A 24 -35.40 -9.90 10.33
C PRO A 24 -34.96 -9.22 11.65
N ALA A 25 -35.82 -8.36 12.23
CA ALA A 25 -35.52 -7.70 13.51
C ALA A 25 -35.43 -8.70 14.68
N GLN A 26 -36.27 -9.73 14.68
CA GLN A 26 -36.25 -10.78 15.69
C GLN A 26 -35.05 -11.72 15.52
N LEU A 27 -34.63 -11.99 14.27
CA LEU A 27 -33.40 -12.74 14.00
C LEU A 27 -32.15 -11.99 14.50
N TYR A 28 -32.08 -10.67 14.28
CA TYR A 28 -31.02 -9.84 14.85
C TYR A 28 -31.02 -9.85 16.38
N TRP A 29 -32.20 -9.86 17.01
CA TRP A 29 -32.32 -9.98 18.46
C TRP A 29 -31.77 -11.31 18.98
N VAL A 30 -32.09 -12.42 18.32
CA VAL A 30 -31.58 -13.75 18.66
C VAL A 30 -30.05 -13.81 18.50
N ALA A 31 -29.51 -13.20 17.44
CA ALA A 31 -28.05 -13.10 17.25
C ALA A 31 -27.38 -12.30 18.38
N ALA A 32 -27.95 -11.17 18.78
CA ALA A 32 -27.43 -10.37 19.89
C ALA A 32 -27.53 -11.11 21.25
N TRP A 33 -28.63 -11.82 21.49
CA TRP A 33 -28.85 -12.60 22.71
C TRP A 33 -27.87 -13.78 22.82
N THR A 34 -27.68 -14.54 21.74
CA THR A 34 -26.71 -15.65 21.70
C THR A 34 -25.27 -15.16 21.84
N ALA A 35 -24.92 -14.00 21.27
CA ALA A 35 -23.62 -13.36 21.48
C ALA A 35 -23.40 -12.93 22.94
N SER A 36 -24.42 -12.41 23.62
CA SER A 36 -24.36 -12.06 25.05
C SER A 36 -24.10 -13.29 25.93
N ILE A 37 -24.72 -14.43 25.60
CA ILE A 37 -24.47 -15.71 26.29
C ILE A 37 -23.02 -16.16 26.10
N ALA A 38 -22.47 -16.04 24.89
CA ALA A 38 -21.09 -16.42 24.59
C ALA A 38 -20.07 -15.59 25.39
N GLN A 39 -20.40 -14.35 25.73
CA GLN A 39 -19.58 -13.46 26.57
C GLN A 39 -19.77 -13.68 28.09
N GLY A 40 -20.53 -14.71 28.49
CA GLY A 40 -20.73 -15.04 29.90
C GLY A 40 -21.72 -14.15 30.65
N GLN A 41 -22.42 -13.24 29.96
CA GLN A 41 -23.46 -12.39 30.56
C GLN A 41 -24.81 -13.13 30.51
N ARG A 42 -25.24 -13.71 31.63
CA ARG A 42 -26.57 -14.34 31.74
C ARG A 42 -27.59 -13.37 32.33
N GLY A 43 -28.53 -12.89 31.51
CA GLY A 43 -29.87 -12.51 31.99
C GLY A 43 -30.32 -11.04 31.97
N GLY A 44 -29.74 -10.16 31.14
CA GLY A 44 -30.28 -8.80 30.97
C GLY A 44 -31.31 -8.68 29.83
N PRO A 45 -32.35 -7.83 29.94
CA PRO A 45 -33.28 -7.59 28.84
C PRO A 45 -32.56 -6.91 27.66
N VAL A 46 -32.51 -7.58 26.51
CA VAL A 46 -32.04 -6.99 25.25
C VAL A 46 -33.20 -6.14 24.70
N VAL A 47 -33.07 -4.82 24.80
CA VAL A 47 -34.07 -3.88 24.25
C VAL A 47 -33.82 -3.69 22.75
N LEU A 48 -34.82 -4.01 21.94
CA LEU A 48 -34.83 -3.67 20.51
C LEU A 48 -34.97 -2.15 20.36
N PRO A 49 -34.17 -1.47 19.53
CA PRO A 49 -34.45 -0.10 19.15
C PRO A 49 -35.69 -0.08 18.24
N THR A 50 -36.84 0.32 18.78
CA THR A 50 -37.92 0.89 17.98
C THR A 50 -37.63 2.38 17.81
N THR A 51 -37.15 2.80 16.65
CA THR A 51 -37.00 4.22 16.33
C THR A 51 -38.03 4.62 15.27
N PRO A 52 -38.98 5.52 15.55
CA PRO A 52 -39.42 6.47 14.56
C PRO A 52 -38.24 7.40 14.24
N ALA A 53 -38.08 7.76 12.97
CA ALA A 53 -37.08 8.72 12.52
C ALA A 53 -37.29 10.07 13.22
N ALA A 54 -36.42 10.38 14.18
CA ALA A 54 -36.24 11.72 14.72
C ALA A 54 -34.86 12.22 14.30
N GLU A 55 -34.81 13.44 13.77
CA GLU A 55 -33.60 14.11 13.29
C GLU A 55 -32.49 14.07 14.34
N ALA A 56 -31.40 13.38 14.01
CA ALA A 56 -30.26 13.24 14.89
C ALA A 56 -29.50 14.56 15.01
N VAL A 57 -29.65 15.22 16.16
CA VAL A 57 -28.65 16.17 16.66
C VAL A 57 -27.34 15.39 16.79
N ALA A 58 -26.27 15.85 16.12
CA ALA A 58 -25.00 15.14 16.06
C ALA A 58 -24.43 14.93 17.47
N ALA A 59 -24.51 13.68 17.96
CA ALA A 59 -23.85 13.29 19.19
C ALA A 59 -22.34 13.52 19.07
N ASP A 60 -21.70 14.00 20.15
CA ASP A 60 -20.26 14.17 20.23
C ASP A 60 -19.56 12.83 19.95
N ARG A 61 -18.87 12.75 18.82
CA ARG A 61 -18.17 11.55 18.33
C ARG A 61 -16.76 11.90 17.86
N LEU A 62 -15.86 10.92 17.91
CA LEU A 62 -14.54 11.00 17.29
C LEU A 62 -14.61 10.44 15.87
N THR A 63 -14.41 11.28 14.86
CA THR A 63 -14.28 10.82 13.47
C THR A 63 -12.79 10.59 13.17
N ILE A 64 -12.45 9.41 12.68
CA ILE A 64 -11.09 9.03 12.26
C ILE A 64 -11.13 8.81 10.75
N VAL A 65 -10.32 9.57 10.02
CA VAL A 65 -10.19 9.46 8.57
C VAL A 65 -8.78 9.00 8.23
N TYR A 66 -8.64 7.99 7.38
CA TYR A 66 -7.33 7.57 6.89
C TYR A 66 -7.18 7.72 5.38
N GLY A 67 -5.94 8.01 4.96
CA GLY A 67 -5.50 7.92 3.57
C GLY A 67 -4.26 7.04 3.48
N SER A 68 -4.33 5.94 2.74
CA SER A 68 -3.27 4.94 2.67
C SER A 68 -3.07 4.36 1.28
N GLN A 69 -1.80 4.23 0.87
CA GLN A 69 -1.43 3.53 -0.37
C GLN A 69 -1.11 2.05 -0.10
N THR A 70 -0.34 1.78 0.95
CA THR A 70 0.20 0.45 1.30
C THR A 70 -0.34 -0.09 2.62
N GLY A 71 -1.51 0.41 3.06
CA GLY A 71 -2.22 -0.08 4.25
C GLY A 71 -1.70 0.37 5.62
N ASN A 72 -0.49 0.94 5.73
CA ASN A 72 0.07 1.33 7.04
C ASN A 72 -0.79 2.37 7.79
N ALA A 73 -1.26 3.40 7.10
CA ALA A 73 -2.13 4.41 7.70
C ALA A 73 -3.52 3.85 8.05
N LYS A 74 -4.04 2.91 7.25
CA LYS A 74 -5.29 2.17 7.54
C LYS A 74 -5.16 1.40 8.85
N ARG A 75 -4.08 0.61 9.00
CA ARG A 75 -3.83 -0.21 10.20
C ARG A 75 -3.79 0.64 11.48
N ILE A 76 -3.05 1.75 11.47
CA ILE A 76 -2.97 2.65 12.63
C ILE A 76 -4.33 3.29 12.95
N ALA A 77 -5.11 3.65 11.93
CA ALA A 77 -6.44 4.23 12.11
C ALA A 77 -7.46 3.22 12.66
N GLU A 78 -7.42 1.97 12.19
CA GLU A 78 -8.23 0.86 12.70
C GLU A 78 -7.88 0.55 14.16
N GLU A 79 -6.59 0.55 14.50
CA GLU A 79 -6.13 0.38 15.87
C GLU A 79 -6.59 1.53 16.78
N LEU A 80 -6.44 2.78 16.34
CA LEU A 80 -6.94 3.94 17.10
C LEU A 80 -8.44 3.84 17.33
N ALA A 81 -9.19 3.42 16.32
CA ALA A 81 -10.63 3.23 16.42
C ALA A 81 -10.98 2.17 17.46
N GLN A 82 -10.34 1.00 17.39
CA GLN A 82 -10.57 -0.10 18.33
C GLN A 82 -10.19 0.28 19.78
N ARG A 83 -9.04 0.95 19.99
CA ARG A 83 -8.63 1.44 21.31
C ARG A 83 -9.61 2.50 21.85
N SER A 84 -10.12 3.37 20.97
CA SER A 84 -11.08 4.43 21.32
C SER A 84 -12.46 3.87 21.68
N GLU A 85 -12.97 2.89 20.91
CA GLU A 85 -14.22 2.19 21.19
C GLU A 85 -14.13 1.42 22.52
N SER A 86 -13.02 0.72 22.75
CA SER A 86 -12.74 0.01 24.01
C SER A 86 -12.66 0.97 25.21
N ALA A 87 -12.27 2.22 24.97
CA ALA A 87 -12.26 3.28 25.97
C ALA A 87 -13.63 3.98 26.17
N GLY A 88 -14.68 3.53 25.47
CA GLY A 88 -16.06 4.03 25.59
C GLY A 88 -16.39 5.25 24.72
N LEU A 89 -15.54 5.60 23.75
CA LEU A 89 -15.81 6.71 22.82
C LEU A 89 -16.73 6.26 21.69
N THR A 90 -17.62 7.16 21.23
CA THR A 90 -18.33 6.94 19.96
C THR A 90 -17.38 7.27 18.81
N VAL A 91 -17.01 6.26 18.02
CA VAL A 91 -16.06 6.40 16.92
C VAL A 91 -16.76 6.26 15.56
N ARG A 92 -16.28 7.02 14.57
CA ARG A 92 -16.59 6.82 13.15
C ARG A 92 -15.29 6.70 12.38
N LEU A 93 -14.96 5.52 11.90
CA LEU A 93 -13.81 5.28 11.03
C LEU A 93 -14.22 5.35 9.55
N LEU A 94 -13.48 6.10 8.74
CA LEU A 94 -13.71 6.23 7.30
C LEU A 94 -12.40 6.27 6.53
N ARG A 95 -12.42 5.72 5.30
CA ARG A 95 -11.40 6.02 4.29
C ARG A 95 -11.65 7.41 3.70
N ALA A 96 -10.60 8.10 3.27
CA ALA A 96 -10.69 9.51 2.85
C ALA A 96 -11.58 9.75 1.61
N ASP A 97 -11.69 8.79 0.70
CA ASP A 97 -12.52 8.86 -0.52
C ASP A 97 -14.03 8.71 -0.24
N VAL A 98 -14.39 7.94 0.78
CA VAL A 98 -15.78 7.75 1.21
C VAL A 98 -16.22 8.83 2.20
N TYR A 99 -15.31 9.70 2.65
CA TYR A 99 -15.63 10.81 3.55
C TYR A 99 -16.51 11.85 2.85
N PRO A 100 -17.74 12.11 3.31
CA PRO A 100 -18.61 13.10 2.68
C PRO A 100 -18.11 14.52 2.96
N GLN A 101 -17.40 15.12 2.01
CA GLN A 101 -16.74 16.44 2.15
C GLN A 101 -17.66 17.56 2.68
N ARG A 102 -18.96 17.50 2.35
CA ARG A 102 -20.00 18.44 2.85
C ARG A 102 -20.20 18.40 4.38
N GLU A 103 -19.79 17.33 5.04
CA GLU A 103 -19.93 17.15 6.49
C GLU A 103 -18.79 17.85 7.27
N LEU A 104 -17.69 18.23 6.61
CA LEU A 104 -16.52 18.81 7.27
C LEU A 104 -16.85 20.05 8.11
N ALA A 105 -17.77 20.90 7.62
CA ALA A 105 -18.21 22.11 8.34
C ALA A 105 -18.95 21.81 9.66
N LYS A 106 -19.50 20.59 9.80
CA LYS A 106 -20.25 20.14 10.97
C LYS A 106 -19.40 19.27 11.91
N GLU A 107 -18.21 18.87 11.47
CA GLU A 107 -17.31 18.00 12.24
C GLU A 107 -16.77 18.74 13.47
N ARG A 108 -16.70 18.04 14.60
CA ARG A 108 -16.25 18.60 15.89
C ARG A 108 -14.94 18.01 16.37
N HIS A 109 -14.72 16.71 16.16
CA HIS A 109 -13.52 16.01 16.57
C HIS A 109 -13.05 15.12 15.43
N LEU A 110 -11.90 15.44 14.84
CA LEU A 110 -11.35 14.75 13.67
C LEU A 110 -9.90 14.31 13.90
N VAL A 111 -9.61 13.05 13.66
CA VAL A 111 -8.25 12.54 13.53
C VAL A 111 -8.00 12.18 12.07
N VAL A 112 -6.88 12.63 11.51
CA VAL A 112 -6.44 12.23 10.17
C VAL A 112 -5.14 11.44 10.27
N VAL A 113 -5.14 10.20 9.75
CA VAL A 113 -3.94 9.36 9.64
C VAL A 113 -3.63 9.20 8.15
N ILE A 114 -2.55 9.78 7.64
CA ILE A 114 -2.32 9.87 6.20
C ILE A 114 -0.87 9.63 5.81
N SER A 115 -0.65 8.80 4.78
CA SER A 115 0.69 8.63 4.20
C SER A 115 1.00 9.65 3.10
N THR A 116 2.28 9.93 2.85
CA THR A 116 2.74 10.74 1.71
C THR A 116 3.40 9.80 0.68
N GLN A 117 3.08 9.97 -0.61
CA GLN A 117 3.59 9.13 -1.70
C GLN A 117 4.60 9.89 -2.56
N GLY A 118 5.60 9.16 -3.08
CA GLY A 118 6.56 9.63 -4.10
C GLY A 118 7.02 11.08 -3.90
N ASP A 119 6.64 11.94 -4.85
CA ASP A 119 7.00 13.36 -4.91
C ASP A 119 6.12 14.25 -4.02
N GLY A 120 5.74 13.76 -2.84
CA GLY A 120 4.95 14.53 -1.88
C GLY A 120 3.45 14.59 -2.21
N GLU A 121 2.94 13.62 -2.96
CA GLU A 121 1.53 13.52 -3.30
C GLU A 121 0.74 12.79 -2.20
N PRO A 122 -0.56 13.08 -2.03
CA PRO A 122 -1.41 12.26 -1.18
C PRO A 122 -1.64 10.88 -1.80
N PRO A 123 -1.99 9.87 -1.00
CA PRO A 123 -2.38 8.57 -1.53
C PRO A 123 -3.61 8.73 -2.41
N ASP A 124 -3.80 7.82 -3.35
CA ASP A 124 -4.90 7.90 -4.31
C ASP A 124 -6.27 7.90 -3.63
N ASP A 125 -6.35 7.40 -2.39
CA ASP A 125 -7.57 7.42 -1.59
C ASP A 125 -7.87 8.71 -0.87
N ALA A 126 -6.91 9.61 -0.79
CA ALA A 126 -7.07 10.89 -0.14
C ALA A 126 -6.97 12.09 -1.08
N ARG A 127 -6.56 11.90 -2.35
CA ARG A 127 -6.42 12.99 -3.35
C ARG A 127 -7.60 13.96 -3.33
N GLY A 128 -8.82 13.45 -3.52
CA GLY A 128 -10.02 14.29 -3.56
C GLY A 128 -10.28 15.06 -2.26
N LEU A 129 -10.03 14.45 -1.10
CA LEU A 129 -10.20 15.10 0.21
C LEU A 129 -9.13 16.16 0.47
N VAL A 130 -7.87 15.86 0.15
CA VAL A 130 -6.73 16.77 0.31
C VAL A 130 -6.89 17.99 -0.59
N GLU A 131 -7.25 17.78 -1.87
CA GLU A 131 -7.56 18.87 -2.81
C GLU A 131 -8.72 19.74 -2.33
N PHE A 132 -9.77 19.13 -1.78
CA PHE A 132 -10.91 19.86 -1.23
C PHE A 132 -10.51 20.76 -0.06
N ILE A 133 -9.74 20.23 0.90
CA ILE A 133 -9.27 20.97 2.10
C ILE A 133 -8.27 22.07 1.73
N ALA A 134 -7.35 21.78 0.79
CA ALA A 134 -6.38 22.76 0.30
C ALA A 134 -7.06 23.86 -0.55
N GLY A 135 -8.17 23.54 -1.22
CA GLY A 135 -8.85 24.43 -2.14
C GLY A 135 -9.57 25.62 -1.49
N LYS A 136 -10.01 26.55 -2.34
CA LYS A 136 -10.79 27.75 -1.94
C LYS A 136 -12.21 27.43 -1.47
N ARG A 137 -12.72 26.23 -1.80
CA ARG A 137 -14.08 25.76 -1.44
C ARG A 137 -14.16 25.20 -0.01
N ALA A 138 -13.03 25.02 0.66
CA ALA A 138 -13.01 24.52 2.04
C ALA A 138 -13.74 25.49 2.99
N PRO A 139 -14.66 25.00 3.85
CA PRO A 139 -15.36 25.83 4.82
C PRO A 139 -14.43 26.30 5.93
N LYS A 140 -14.82 27.37 6.64
CA LYS A 140 -14.20 27.72 7.92
C LYS A 140 -14.59 26.71 9.00
N LEU A 141 -13.66 26.39 9.89
CA LEU A 141 -13.75 25.30 10.86
C LEU A 141 -13.50 25.75 12.32
N PRO A 142 -14.10 26.85 12.81
CA PRO A 142 -13.85 27.38 14.16
C PRO A 142 -14.24 26.39 15.27
N GLY A 143 -15.12 25.44 14.95
CA GLY A 143 -15.61 24.42 15.88
C GLY A 143 -14.82 23.12 15.90
N LEU A 144 -13.91 22.93 14.95
CA LEU A 144 -13.22 21.65 14.77
C LEU A 144 -12.02 21.58 15.72
N LYS A 145 -11.97 20.52 16.52
CA LYS A 145 -10.76 20.06 17.20
C LYS A 145 -10.16 18.92 16.40
N PHE A 146 -8.87 18.99 16.07
CA PHE A 146 -8.25 17.97 15.22
C PHE A 146 -6.88 17.48 15.71
N ALA A 147 -6.46 16.33 15.18
CA ALA A 147 -5.11 15.79 15.28
C ALA A 147 -4.72 15.13 13.95
N VAL A 148 -3.43 15.17 13.61
CA VAL A 148 -2.90 14.56 12.38
C VAL A 148 -1.69 13.69 12.71
N LEU A 149 -1.66 12.49 12.15
CA LEU A 149 -0.47 11.64 12.07
C LEU A 149 -0.10 11.48 10.59
N GLY A 150 1.04 12.05 10.21
CA GLY A 150 1.63 11.87 8.90
C GLY A 150 2.56 10.67 8.88
N LEU A 151 2.41 9.79 7.88
CA LEU A 151 3.38 8.73 7.58
C LEU A 151 4.19 9.13 6.34
N GLY A 152 5.49 8.89 6.37
CA GLY A 152 6.38 9.17 5.26
C GLY A 152 7.65 8.31 5.30
N ASP A 153 8.54 8.56 4.35
CA ASP A 153 9.85 7.92 4.30
C ASP A 153 10.91 9.03 4.19
N SER A 154 11.83 9.11 5.15
CA SER A 154 12.88 10.15 5.20
C SER A 154 13.99 9.98 4.14
N SER A 155 13.93 8.91 3.33
CA SER A 155 14.65 8.80 2.07
C SER A 155 14.06 9.68 0.96
N TYR A 156 12.86 10.21 1.14
CA TYR A 156 12.24 11.12 0.18
C TYR A 156 12.36 12.57 0.64
N PRO A 157 12.52 13.53 -0.29
CA PRO A 157 12.67 14.95 0.05
C PRO A 157 11.44 15.56 0.73
N LEU A 158 10.27 14.99 0.46
CA LEU A 158 8.97 15.47 0.91
C LEU A 158 8.38 14.57 2.01
N PHE A 159 9.25 14.10 2.92
CA PHE A 159 8.89 13.33 4.12
C PHE A 159 7.68 13.92 4.86
N CYS A 160 6.58 13.19 5.01
CA CYS A 160 5.35 13.61 5.70
C CYS A 160 4.69 14.91 5.18
N ALA A 161 4.96 15.33 3.94
CA ALA A 161 4.50 16.62 3.41
C ALA A 161 2.96 16.79 3.47
N ILE A 162 2.20 15.75 3.19
CA ILE A 162 0.73 15.81 3.19
C ILE A 162 0.16 15.95 4.61
N GLY A 163 0.76 15.27 5.58
CA GLY A 163 0.41 15.43 7.00
C GLY A 163 0.61 16.87 7.46
N ARG A 164 1.79 17.46 7.16
CA ARG A 164 2.09 18.87 7.46
C ARG A 164 1.14 19.84 6.74
N GLN A 165 0.82 19.57 5.47
CA GLN A 165 -0.07 20.42 4.69
C GLN A 165 -1.49 20.46 5.29
N LEU A 166 -2.07 19.29 5.61
CA LEU A 166 -3.40 19.22 6.21
C LEU A 166 -3.43 19.87 7.59
N ASP A 167 -2.42 19.59 8.41
CA ASP A 167 -2.29 20.14 9.75
C ASP A 167 -2.23 21.68 9.74
N ALA A 168 -1.36 22.26 8.90
CA ALA A 168 -1.29 23.71 8.71
C ALA A 168 -2.62 24.28 8.18
N ARG A 169 -3.22 23.59 7.19
CA ARG A 169 -4.44 24.05 6.54
C ARG A 169 -5.64 24.05 7.49
N PHE A 170 -5.77 23.07 8.38
CA PHE A 170 -6.85 23.06 9.36
C PHE A 170 -6.80 24.28 10.30
N ILE A 171 -5.60 24.73 10.71
CA ILE A 171 -5.43 25.95 11.51
C ILE A 171 -5.86 27.18 10.71
N GLU A 172 -5.44 27.31 9.45
CA GLU A 172 -5.82 28.43 8.58
C GLU A 172 -7.34 28.53 8.38
N LEU A 173 -8.03 27.39 8.43
CA LEU A 173 -9.49 27.30 8.37
C LEU A 173 -10.15 27.62 9.71
N GLY A 174 -9.40 27.71 10.82
CA GLY A 174 -9.87 28.09 12.16
C GLY A 174 -9.99 26.93 13.15
N ALA A 175 -9.57 25.72 12.77
CA ALA A 175 -9.60 24.56 13.66
C ALA A 175 -8.50 24.65 14.74
N THR A 176 -8.71 23.95 15.86
CA THR A 176 -7.77 23.91 16.99
C THR A 176 -7.17 22.52 17.12
N ARG A 177 -5.85 22.40 17.29
CA ARG A 177 -5.22 21.10 17.57
C ARG A 177 -5.59 20.63 18.97
N PHE A 178 -5.98 19.38 19.11
CA PHE A 178 -6.13 18.73 20.41
C PHE A 178 -5.03 17.72 20.73
N ALA A 179 -4.20 17.35 19.75
CA ALA A 179 -2.96 16.62 19.94
C ALA A 179 -1.92 17.18 18.94
N PRO A 180 -0.61 17.11 19.24
CA PRO A 180 0.41 17.59 18.32
C PRO A 180 0.43 16.77 17.03
N LEU A 181 0.83 17.41 15.93
CA LEU A 181 1.20 16.70 14.71
C LEU A 181 2.33 15.72 15.03
N ALA A 182 2.18 14.47 14.60
CA ALA A 182 3.25 13.49 14.59
C ALA A 182 3.64 13.12 13.16
N GLU A 183 4.92 12.84 12.96
CA GLU A 183 5.52 12.49 11.68
C GLU A 183 6.30 11.19 11.86
N ALA A 184 5.77 10.11 11.29
CA ALA A 184 6.32 8.77 11.40
C ALA A 184 7.11 8.40 10.14
N ASP A 185 8.34 7.93 10.32
CA ASP A 185 9.17 7.34 9.26
C ASP A 185 8.77 5.86 9.03
N VAL A 186 9.56 5.12 8.26
CA VAL A 186 9.28 3.72 7.89
C VAL A 186 9.15 2.77 9.08
N ASP A 187 9.80 3.07 10.19
CA ASP A 187 9.65 2.44 11.50
C ASP A 187 8.56 3.15 12.33
N PHE A 188 7.39 3.30 11.70
CA PHE A 188 6.33 4.18 12.16
C PHE A 188 5.85 3.85 13.56
N GLU A 189 5.95 2.60 13.99
CA GLU A 189 5.53 2.11 15.32
C GLU A 189 6.23 2.88 16.45
N THR A 190 7.48 3.33 16.24
CA THR A 190 8.24 4.10 17.22
C THR A 190 7.62 5.46 17.56
N VAL A 191 6.89 6.03 16.60
CA VAL A 191 6.20 7.33 16.73
C VAL A 191 4.70 7.14 16.94
N SER A 192 4.08 6.21 16.20
CA SER A 192 2.64 6.01 16.22
C SER A 192 2.14 5.48 17.55
N GLU A 193 2.84 4.53 18.19
CA GLU A 193 2.39 3.96 19.47
C GLU A 193 2.27 5.00 20.59
N PRO A 194 3.32 5.78 20.93
CA PRO A 194 3.19 6.84 21.93
C PRO A 194 2.18 7.92 21.54
N TRP A 195 2.06 8.21 20.23
CA TRP A 195 1.13 9.20 19.73
C TRP A 195 -0.33 8.74 19.83
N LEU A 196 -0.61 7.47 19.55
CA LEU A 196 -1.93 6.84 19.71
C LEU A 196 -2.39 6.94 21.17
N ASP A 197 -1.54 6.56 22.11
CA ASP A 197 -1.85 6.62 23.54
C ASP A 197 -2.12 8.05 24.02
N SER A 198 -1.28 9.00 23.60
CA SER A 198 -1.44 10.42 23.93
C SER A 198 -2.70 11.03 23.31
N THR A 199 -2.99 10.70 22.05
CA THR A 199 -4.16 11.20 21.32
C THR A 199 -5.45 10.62 21.89
N LEU A 200 -5.47 9.33 22.23
CA LEU A 200 -6.59 8.69 22.90
C LEU A 200 -6.88 9.33 24.26
N LYS A 201 -5.85 9.59 25.06
CA LYS A 201 -6.00 10.27 26.36
C LYS A 201 -6.66 11.64 26.18
N GLN A 202 -6.15 12.46 25.25
CA GLN A 202 -6.70 13.79 24.98
C GLN A 202 -8.12 13.71 24.40
N ALA A 203 -8.41 12.77 23.50
CA ALA A 203 -9.75 12.55 22.97
C ALA A 203 -10.77 12.18 24.06
N ARG A 204 -10.36 11.37 25.05
CA ARG A 204 -11.20 11.06 26.21
C ARG A 204 -11.49 12.29 27.05
N GLU A 205 -10.51 13.12 27.33
CA GLU A 205 -10.70 14.36 28.09
C GLU A 205 -11.65 15.33 27.37
N LEU A 206 -11.58 15.40 26.05
CA LEU A 206 -12.47 16.24 25.23
C LEU A 206 -13.91 15.75 25.18
N LEU A 207 -14.09 14.42 25.12
CA LEU A 207 -15.40 13.77 24.95
C LEU A 207 -16.03 13.34 26.28
N ALA A 208 -15.32 13.47 27.41
CA ALA A 208 -15.79 13.13 28.77
C ALA A 208 -17.02 13.93 29.23
N THR A 209 -17.44 14.97 28.50
CA THR A 209 -18.70 15.69 28.72
C THR A 209 -19.95 14.95 28.23
N ALA A 210 -19.82 13.82 27.54
CA ALA A 210 -20.96 12.98 27.15
C ALA A 210 -21.20 11.87 28.19
N SER A 211 -22.40 11.85 28.78
CA SER A 211 -22.84 10.80 29.70
C SER A 211 -22.74 9.40 29.05
N PRO A 212 -22.36 8.35 29.80
CA PRO A 212 -22.21 7.01 29.25
C PRO A 212 -23.59 6.51 28.80
N THR A 213 -23.79 6.43 27.49
CA THR A 213 -24.90 5.67 26.92
C THR A 213 -24.45 4.22 26.84
N VAL A 214 -25.04 3.35 27.66
CA VAL A 214 -24.89 1.90 27.53
C VAL A 214 -25.39 1.52 26.15
N ARG A 215 -24.48 1.07 25.27
CA ARG A 215 -24.83 0.57 23.93
C ARG A 215 -24.71 -0.95 23.91
N PRO A 216 -25.57 -1.63 23.13
CA PRO A 216 -25.41 -3.06 22.88
C PRO A 216 -24.07 -3.28 22.17
N ALA A 217 -23.38 -4.35 22.56
CA ALA A 217 -22.12 -4.76 21.94
C ALA A 217 -22.30 -4.94 20.43
N ALA A 218 -21.43 -4.32 19.64
CA ALA A 218 -21.36 -4.59 18.22
C ALA A 218 -21.01 -6.08 18.02
N LEU A 219 -21.76 -6.75 17.15
CA LEU A 219 -21.42 -8.11 16.72
C LEU A 219 -20.12 -8.01 15.92
N HIS A 220 -19.00 -8.37 16.53
CA HIS A 220 -17.75 -8.56 15.81
C HIS A 220 -17.84 -9.90 15.07
N THR A 221 -17.66 -9.88 13.76
CA THR A 221 -17.35 -11.10 13.02
C THR A 221 -16.06 -11.67 13.59
N VAL A 222 -16.09 -12.92 14.04
CA VAL A 222 -14.86 -13.67 14.33
C VAL A 222 -14.06 -13.69 13.03
N PRO A 223 -12.85 -13.11 12.97
CA PRO A 223 -12.09 -13.12 11.74
C PRO A 223 -11.79 -14.58 11.41
N ASP A 224 -12.21 -15.04 10.23
CA ASP A 224 -11.72 -16.28 9.60
C ASP A 224 -10.30 -16.04 9.05
N ALA A 225 -9.51 -15.23 9.77
CA ALA A 225 -8.27 -14.65 9.30
C ALA A 225 -7.13 -15.64 9.53
N SER A 226 -6.32 -15.83 8.49
CA SER A 226 -5.00 -16.44 8.60
C SER A 226 -4.25 -15.93 9.84
N CYS A 227 -3.55 -16.83 10.54
CA CYS A 227 -2.73 -16.45 11.69
C CYS A 227 -1.43 -15.70 11.31
N TYR A 228 -1.22 -15.48 10.01
CA TYR A 228 -0.06 -14.80 9.45
C TYR A 228 -0.40 -13.36 9.12
N THR A 229 0.47 -12.45 9.57
CA THR A 229 0.35 -11.01 9.39
C THR A 229 1.69 -10.47 8.90
N ARG A 230 1.76 -9.16 8.65
CA ARG A 230 3.04 -8.49 8.41
C ARG A 230 4.09 -8.83 9.47
N ASP A 231 3.72 -8.77 10.75
CA ASP A 231 4.68 -8.98 11.86
C ASP A 231 4.90 -10.46 12.20
N LYS A 232 4.06 -11.34 11.66
CA LYS A 232 4.19 -12.79 11.75
C LYS A 232 4.03 -13.40 10.35
N PRO A 233 5.04 -13.25 9.47
CA PRO A 233 4.94 -13.69 8.09
C PRO A 233 4.93 -15.22 7.98
N PHE A 234 4.29 -15.73 6.93
CA PHE A 234 4.32 -17.14 6.56
C PHE A 234 5.62 -17.47 5.84
N ALA A 235 6.27 -18.58 6.17
CA ALA A 235 7.47 -19.05 5.46
C ALA A 235 7.06 -19.84 4.21
N ALA A 236 6.81 -19.15 3.10
CA ALA A 236 6.40 -19.75 1.83
C ALA A 236 7.58 -20.45 1.14
N THR A 237 7.35 -21.65 0.62
CA THR A 237 8.39 -22.42 -0.10
C THR A 237 8.48 -21.95 -1.54
N VAL A 238 9.68 -21.75 -2.07
CA VAL A 238 9.92 -21.42 -3.48
C VAL A 238 9.72 -22.67 -4.33
N LEU A 239 8.70 -22.65 -5.18
CA LEU A 239 8.37 -23.72 -6.13
C LEU A 239 9.14 -23.56 -7.44
N ALA A 240 9.24 -22.33 -7.95
CA ALA A 240 9.98 -22.02 -9.15
C ALA A 240 10.62 -20.62 -9.08
N ASN A 241 11.79 -20.48 -9.71
CA ASN A 241 12.48 -19.20 -9.87
C ASN A 241 13.13 -19.10 -11.26
N GLN A 242 12.34 -18.64 -12.24
CA GLN A 242 12.70 -18.64 -13.64
C GLN A 242 13.09 -17.24 -14.13
N ARG A 243 14.22 -17.13 -14.84
CA ARG A 243 14.52 -15.94 -15.64
C ARG A 243 13.63 -15.88 -16.89
N ILE A 244 12.84 -14.83 -17.03
CA ILE A 244 11.86 -14.65 -18.13
C ILE A 244 12.31 -13.60 -19.17
N VAL A 245 13.60 -13.31 -19.20
CA VAL A 245 14.27 -12.50 -20.22
C VAL A 245 15.41 -13.30 -20.82
N SER A 246 15.84 -12.93 -22.02
CA SER A 246 16.97 -13.54 -22.70
C SER A 246 18.25 -13.51 -21.86
N ARG A 247 19.18 -14.43 -22.15
CA ARG A 247 20.48 -14.51 -21.46
C ARG A 247 21.38 -13.30 -21.73
N ASP A 248 21.22 -12.69 -22.91
CA ASP A 248 21.93 -11.49 -23.35
C ASP A 248 21.22 -10.17 -22.97
N SER A 249 20.10 -10.24 -22.23
CA SER A 249 19.43 -9.06 -21.70
C SER A 249 20.31 -8.34 -20.66
N ASP A 250 20.32 -7.01 -20.71
CA ASP A 250 21.02 -6.13 -19.76
C ASP A 250 20.29 -6.00 -18.41
N ARG A 251 19.16 -6.71 -18.25
CA ARG A 251 18.39 -6.80 -17.02
C ARG A 251 18.19 -8.25 -16.63
N ASP A 252 17.94 -8.48 -15.35
CA ASP A 252 17.41 -9.74 -14.86
C ASP A 252 15.98 -9.56 -14.38
N VAL A 253 15.05 -10.31 -14.97
CA VAL A 253 13.64 -10.33 -14.56
C VAL A 253 13.23 -11.77 -14.32
N ARG A 254 12.68 -12.02 -13.14
CA ARG A 254 12.34 -13.35 -12.63
C ARG A 254 10.82 -13.51 -12.52
N HIS A 255 10.34 -14.67 -12.93
CA HIS A 255 9.06 -15.23 -12.51
C HIS A 255 9.33 -16.13 -11.31
N ILE A 256 8.65 -15.89 -10.20
CA ILE A 256 8.85 -16.65 -8.96
C ILE A 256 7.50 -17.17 -8.49
N GLU A 257 7.44 -18.45 -8.18
CA GLU A 257 6.25 -19.15 -7.68
C GLU A 257 6.50 -19.58 -6.25
N LEU A 258 5.59 -19.23 -5.35
CA LEU A 258 5.69 -19.54 -3.93
C LEU A 258 4.46 -20.34 -3.48
N SER A 259 4.67 -21.41 -2.72
CA SER A 259 3.57 -22.18 -2.12
C SER A 259 3.00 -21.45 -0.90
N LEU A 260 1.67 -21.30 -0.89
CA LEU A 260 0.86 -20.87 0.24
C LEU A 260 0.15 -22.04 0.95
N GLU A 261 0.46 -23.29 0.57
CA GLU A 261 -0.18 -24.47 1.12
C GLU A 261 -0.09 -24.51 2.66
N GLY A 262 -1.21 -24.80 3.31
CA GLY A 262 -1.30 -24.88 4.77
C GLY A 262 -1.26 -23.52 5.51
N SER A 263 -1.05 -22.41 4.81
CA SER A 263 -0.99 -21.08 5.45
C SER A 263 -2.35 -20.50 5.81
N GLY A 264 -3.40 -20.89 5.08
CA GLY A 264 -4.71 -20.24 5.15
C GLY A 264 -4.73 -18.80 4.61
N LEU A 265 -3.63 -18.31 4.03
CA LEU A 265 -3.58 -17.02 3.36
C LEU A 265 -4.49 -17.03 2.13
N ARG A 266 -5.17 -15.91 1.91
CA ARG A 266 -6.05 -15.71 0.75
C ARG A 266 -5.72 -14.36 0.13
N TYR A 267 -5.71 -14.32 -1.19
CA TYR A 267 -5.52 -13.10 -1.96
C TYR A 267 -6.44 -13.10 -3.17
N GLU A 268 -6.66 -11.91 -3.72
CA GLU A 268 -7.37 -11.69 -4.98
C GLU A 268 -6.46 -11.01 -6.00
N PRO A 269 -6.72 -11.17 -7.31
CA PRO A 269 -5.99 -10.45 -8.34
C PRO A 269 -5.93 -8.94 -8.05
N GLY A 270 -4.72 -8.39 -8.09
CA GLY A 270 -4.42 -7.00 -7.78
C GLY A 270 -3.99 -6.72 -6.33
N ASP A 271 -4.02 -7.73 -5.46
CA ASP A 271 -3.29 -7.69 -4.18
C ASP A 271 -1.78 -7.66 -4.37
N ALA A 272 -1.08 -7.25 -3.32
CA ALA A 272 0.37 -7.33 -3.24
C ALA A 272 0.81 -8.41 -2.24
N LEU A 273 1.93 -9.06 -2.53
CA LEU A 273 2.64 -9.92 -1.60
C LEU A 273 3.75 -9.11 -0.94
N GLY A 274 3.70 -8.98 0.38
CA GLY A 274 4.79 -8.43 1.16
C GLY A 274 5.83 -9.49 1.44
N VAL A 275 7.08 -9.23 1.07
CA VAL A 275 8.24 -10.11 1.30
C VAL A 275 9.15 -9.44 2.32
N TRP A 276 9.48 -10.15 3.40
CA TRP A 276 10.53 -9.75 4.32
C TRP A 276 11.89 -10.22 3.80
N PRO A 277 12.75 -9.31 3.34
CA PRO A 277 14.01 -9.71 2.73
C PRO A 277 15.09 -9.96 3.77
N LYS A 278 16.20 -10.54 3.32
CA LYS A 278 17.49 -10.49 4.01
C LYS A 278 18.49 -9.80 3.08
N ASN A 279 19.38 -8.99 3.63
CA ASN A 279 20.46 -8.42 2.84
C ASN A 279 21.39 -9.54 2.32
N PRO A 280 21.78 -9.54 1.03
CA PRO A 280 22.65 -10.57 0.47
C PRO A 280 24.00 -10.63 1.20
N ALA A 281 24.55 -11.84 1.36
CA ALA A 281 25.84 -12.03 2.01
C ALA A 281 26.99 -11.20 1.39
N PRO A 282 27.09 -11.05 0.05
CA PRO A 282 28.10 -10.17 -0.56
C PRO A 282 27.93 -8.70 -0.17
N LEU A 283 26.70 -8.22 0.00
CA LEU A 283 26.42 -6.84 0.41
C LEU A 283 26.85 -6.62 1.87
N VAL A 284 26.54 -7.56 2.78
CA VAL A 284 26.97 -7.48 4.18
C VAL A 284 28.50 -7.53 4.29
N ALA A 285 29.17 -8.41 3.54
CA ALA A 285 30.63 -8.48 3.49
C ALA A 285 31.24 -7.15 3.00
N GLN A 286 30.67 -6.56 1.95
CA GLN A 286 31.11 -5.28 1.42
C GLN A 286 31.12 -4.15 2.47
N TRP A 287 30.10 -4.14 3.35
CA TRP A 287 30.00 -3.20 4.47
C TRP A 287 31.04 -3.45 5.56
N LEU A 288 31.18 -4.71 6.00
CA LEU A 288 32.15 -5.09 7.03
C LEU A 288 33.58 -4.78 6.58
N ASP A 289 33.90 -5.07 5.32
CA ASP A 289 35.18 -4.76 4.71
C ASP A 289 35.41 -3.25 4.59
N ALA A 290 34.42 -2.48 4.12
CA ALA A 290 34.56 -1.03 3.98
C ALA A 290 34.80 -0.32 5.33
N LEU A 291 34.18 -0.83 6.40
CA LEU A 291 34.29 -0.26 7.75
C LEU A 291 35.38 -0.91 8.61
N GLN A 292 36.00 -2.00 8.13
CA GLN A 292 36.96 -2.81 8.88
C GLN A 292 36.40 -3.30 10.22
N LEU A 293 35.15 -3.76 10.22
CA LEU A 293 34.45 -4.26 11.41
C LEU A 293 34.37 -5.79 11.43
N ASP A 294 34.51 -6.38 12.61
CA ASP A 294 34.30 -7.81 12.81
C ASP A 294 32.80 -8.14 12.85
N GLY A 295 32.33 -8.89 11.86
CA GLY A 295 30.94 -9.32 11.76
C GLY A 295 30.48 -10.25 12.88
N ALA A 296 31.40 -10.92 13.58
CA ALA A 296 31.11 -11.81 14.70
C ALA A 296 30.99 -11.08 16.05
N ARG A 297 31.36 -9.79 16.12
CA ARG A 297 31.20 -9.00 17.34
C ARG A 297 29.73 -8.89 17.71
N GLU A 298 29.40 -9.27 18.94
CA GLU A 298 28.06 -9.12 19.51
C GLU A 298 27.74 -7.64 19.73
N VAL A 299 26.57 -7.21 19.25
CA VAL A 299 26.09 -5.84 19.36
C VAL A 299 24.72 -5.86 20.02
N THR A 300 24.58 -5.11 21.11
CA THR A 300 23.30 -4.94 21.79
C THR A 300 22.62 -3.67 21.31
N HIS A 301 21.43 -3.81 20.74
CA HIS A 301 20.60 -2.67 20.35
C HIS A 301 19.17 -2.90 20.85
N ARG A 302 18.64 -1.90 21.57
CA ARG A 302 17.39 -1.99 22.35
C ARG A 302 17.46 -3.13 23.37
N THR A 303 16.76 -4.24 23.13
CA THR A 303 16.65 -5.40 24.03
C THR A 303 17.25 -6.68 23.46
N ARG A 304 17.81 -6.63 22.24
CA ARG A 304 18.35 -7.79 21.53
C ARG A 304 19.86 -7.66 21.37
N THR A 305 20.55 -8.79 21.51
CA THR A 305 21.98 -8.93 21.26
C THR A 305 22.17 -9.93 20.15
N LEU A 306 22.84 -9.52 19.07
CA LEU A 306 23.13 -10.34 17.89
C LEU A 306 24.53 -10.00 17.36
N PRO A 307 25.18 -10.90 16.60
CA PRO A 307 26.36 -10.56 15.82
C PRO A 307 26.10 -9.39 14.86
N LEU A 308 27.07 -8.50 14.67
CA LEU A 308 26.97 -7.36 13.76
C LEU A 308 26.52 -7.77 12.34
N ALA A 309 27.06 -8.88 11.82
CA ALA A 309 26.67 -9.40 10.52
C ALA A 309 25.18 -9.81 10.46
N ALA A 310 24.61 -10.30 11.57
CA ALA A 310 23.19 -10.65 11.64
C ALA A 310 22.30 -9.41 11.69
N TRP A 311 22.70 -8.36 12.43
CA TRP A 311 22.02 -7.06 12.38
C TRP A 311 21.98 -6.50 10.95
N LEU A 312 23.14 -6.41 10.29
CA LEU A 312 23.23 -5.93 8.92
C LEU A 312 22.47 -6.81 7.93
N ARG A 313 22.35 -8.11 8.18
CA ARG A 313 21.64 -9.05 7.30
C ARG A 313 20.12 -8.96 7.45
N ASP A 314 19.63 -9.02 8.69
CA ASP A 314 18.22 -9.32 8.95
C ASP A 314 17.41 -8.10 9.41
N GLU A 315 18.07 -7.07 9.96
CA GLU A 315 17.39 -6.03 10.75
C GLU A 315 17.62 -4.61 10.23
N CYS A 316 18.66 -4.36 9.41
CA CYS A 316 19.02 -3.02 8.97
C CYS A 316 18.81 -2.78 7.46
N GLU A 317 18.31 -1.58 7.12
CA GLU A 317 18.28 -1.07 5.75
C GLU A 317 19.66 -0.50 5.38
N ILE A 318 20.36 -1.19 4.49
CA ILE A 318 21.73 -0.85 4.07
C ILE A 318 21.84 -0.55 2.57
N THR A 319 20.72 -0.51 1.85
CA THR A 319 20.66 -0.21 0.40
C THR A 319 20.04 1.15 0.11
N ARG A 320 19.34 1.77 1.07
CA ARG A 320 18.68 3.06 0.88
C ARG A 320 19.14 4.11 1.89
N LEU A 321 19.65 5.24 1.39
CA LEU A 321 20.02 6.38 2.23
C LEU A 321 18.80 6.99 2.93
N SER A 322 19.03 7.52 4.12
CA SER A 322 18.04 8.27 4.90
C SER A 322 18.65 9.55 5.44
N ARG A 323 17.81 10.59 5.62
CA ARG A 323 18.27 11.84 6.21
C ARG A 323 18.91 11.65 7.61
N PRO A 324 18.39 10.80 8.52
CA PRO A 324 19.05 10.50 9.79
C PRO A 324 20.44 9.88 9.64
N PHE A 325 20.64 8.96 8.69
CA PHE A 325 21.95 8.35 8.46
C PHE A 325 22.99 9.37 7.96
N VAL A 326 22.60 10.24 7.03
CA VAL A 326 23.46 11.34 6.56
C VAL A 326 23.88 12.26 7.71
N ALA A 327 22.95 12.56 8.63
CA ALA A 327 23.24 13.35 9.82
C ALA A 327 24.21 12.65 10.79
N ALA A 328 23.99 11.36 11.04
CA ALA A 328 24.89 10.57 11.90
C ALA A 328 26.30 10.50 11.31
N LEU A 329 26.43 10.24 10.00
CA LEU A 329 27.73 10.23 9.34
C LEU A 329 28.39 11.61 9.36
N GLY A 330 27.64 12.69 9.14
CA GLY A 330 28.16 14.06 9.25
C GLY A 330 28.74 14.36 10.65
N ALA A 331 28.03 13.94 11.70
CA ALA A 331 28.48 14.12 13.08
C ALA A 331 29.76 13.33 13.42
N ILE A 332 29.89 12.10 12.92
CA ILE A 332 31.04 11.22 13.23
C ILE A 332 32.24 11.56 12.35
N SER A 333 32.02 11.83 11.06
CA SER A 333 33.09 12.11 10.09
C SER A 333 33.65 13.53 10.19
N GLY A 334 32.84 14.49 10.67
CA GLY A 334 33.24 15.90 10.77
C GLY A 334 33.30 16.65 9.44
N HIS A 335 32.87 16.04 8.32
CA HIS A 335 32.86 16.70 7.02
C HIS A 335 31.73 17.72 6.93
N ALA A 336 32.10 19.00 6.79
CA ALA A 336 31.16 20.12 6.72
C ALA A 336 30.16 20.01 5.56
N GLU A 337 30.53 19.33 4.47
CA GLU A 337 29.65 19.10 3.31
C GLU A 337 28.39 18.32 3.68
N LEU A 338 28.51 17.28 4.51
CA LEU A 338 27.35 16.50 4.97
C LEU A 338 26.41 17.32 5.83
N THR A 339 26.96 18.18 6.70
CA THR A 339 26.17 19.13 7.49
C THR A 339 25.49 20.17 6.58
N GLN A 340 26.18 20.63 5.54
CA GLN A 340 25.65 21.60 4.57
C GLN A 340 24.46 21.03 3.78
N LEU A 341 24.51 19.76 3.39
CA LEU A 341 23.40 19.07 2.71
C LEU A 341 22.12 19.03 3.55
N LEU A 342 22.24 19.06 4.89
CA LEU A 342 21.10 19.00 5.80
C LEU A 342 20.46 20.36 6.08
N HIS A 343 21.13 21.47 5.74
CA HIS A 343 20.58 22.82 5.83
C HIS A 343 19.53 23.10 4.75
N ALA A 344 18.75 24.18 4.91
CA ALA A 344 17.65 24.52 4.01
C ALA A 344 18.12 24.70 2.55
N ASP A 345 19.29 25.30 2.35
CA ASP A 345 19.89 25.53 1.03
C ASP A 345 20.37 24.23 0.35
N GLY A 346 20.57 23.16 1.12
CA GLY A 346 21.02 21.85 0.64
C GLY A 346 19.90 20.92 0.18
N LYS A 347 18.62 21.33 0.26
CA LYS A 347 17.47 20.42 0.06
C LYS A 347 17.46 19.70 -1.30
N ALA A 348 17.81 20.41 -2.38
CA ALA A 348 17.84 19.82 -3.72
C ALA A 348 19.00 18.82 -3.88
N ALA A 349 20.19 19.16 -3.39
CA ALA A 349 21.35 18.27 -3.44
C ALA A 349 21.14 17.03 -2.55
N LEU A 350 20.55 17.20 -1.38
CA LEU A 350 20.17 16.06 -0.53
C LEU A 350 19.13 15.17 -1.22
N ALA A 351 18.13 15.75 -1.90
CA ALA A 351 17.14 14.98 -2.65
C ALA A 351 17.79 14.10 -3.73
N GLU A 352 18.72 14.68 -4.50
CA GLU A 352 19.46 13.97 -5.54
C GLU A 352 20.34 12.87 -4.94
N LEU A 353 21.01 13.13 -3.81
CA LEU A 353 21.81 12.15 -3.10
C LEU A 353 20.96 10.95 -2.63
N LEU A 354 19.85 11.22 -1.94
CA LEU A 354 18.97 10.18 -1.40
C LEU A 354 18.32 9.31 -2.50
N ALA A 355 18.15 9.87 -3.70
CA ALA A 355 17.54 9.17 -4.83
C ALA A 355 18.53 8.26 -5.59
N ASN A 356 19.82 8.58 -5.60
CA ASN A 356 20.78 7.97 -6.53
C ASN A 356 21.94 7.20 -5.86
N GLU A 357 22.17 7.39 -4.56
CA GLU A 357 23.32 6.81 -3.86
C GLU A 357 22.86 5.82 -2.78
N GLN A 358 23.66 4.78 -2.53
CA GLN A 358 23.46 3.88 -1.39
C GLN A 358 24.28 4.35 -0.18
N PRO A 359 23.95 3.93 1.06
CA PRO A 359 24.69 4.36 2.24
C PRO A 359 26.18 3.98 2.21
N ILE A 360 26.55 2.88 1.55
CA ILE A 360 27.95 2.48 1.39
C ILE A 360 28.76 3.46 0.55
N ASP A 361 28.14 4.16 -0.40
CA ASP A 361 28.82 5.15 -1.24
C ASP A 361 29.29 6.33 -0.40
N LEU A 362 28.44 6.79 0.54
CA LEU A 362 28.80 7.83 1.48
C LEU A 362 29.87 7.36 2.46
N LEU A 363 29.78 6.13 2.98
CA LEU A 363 30.79 5.59 3.90
C LEU A 363 32.19 5.52 3.26
N ARG A 364 32.26 5.23 1.96
CA ARG A 364 33.51 5.25 1.19
C ARG A 364 34.00 6.67 0.90
N ARG A 365 33.07 7.58 0.55
CA ARG A 365 33.40 8.98 0.20
C ARG A 365 33.82 9.79 1.44
N TYR A 366 33.23 9.50 2.59
CA TYR A 366 33.47 10.18 3.86
C TYR A 366 33.87 9.16 4.95
N PRO A 367 35.10 8.60 4.89
CA PRO A 367 35.52 7.58 5.84
C PRO A 367 35.48 8.07 7.28
N ALA A 368 34.88 7.28 8.15
CA ALA A 368 34.77 7.57 9.58
C ALA A 368 34.92 6.28 10.40
N ARG A 369 35.37 6.42 11.65
CA ARG A 369 35.44 5.28 12.58
C ARG A 369 34.07 5.09 13.24
N TRP A 370 33.47 3.92 13.00
CA TRP A 370 32.18 3.56 13.57
C TRP A 370 32.36 2.57 14.71
N GLU A 371 31.76 2.87 15.86
CA GLU A 371 31.44 1.80 16.82
C GLU A 371 30.22 1.03 16.31
N PRO A 372 30.20 -0.31 16.40
CA PRO A 372 29.09 -1.14 15.89
C PRO A 372 27.71 -0.72 16.42
N GLU A 373 27.61 -0.40 17.71
CA GLU A 373 26.36 0.05 18.34
C GLU A 373 25.86 1.37 17.74
N ALA A 374 26.78 2.31 17.47
CA ALA A 374 26.45 3.59 16.86
C ALA A 374 26.04 3.41 15.39
N LEU A 375 26.66 2.46 14.68
CA LEU A 375 26.29 2.13 13.31
C LEU A 375 24.87 1.59 13.24
N ILE A 376 24.54 0.59 14.07
CA ILE A 376 23.19 0.02 14.11
C ILE A 376 22.15 1.06 14.50
N ALA A 377 22.47 1.96 15.45
CA ALA A 377 21.57 3.05 15.84
C ALA A 377 21.34 4.11 14.74
N ALA A 378 22.30 4.28 13.82
CA ALA A 378 22.19 5.23 12.70
C ALA A 378 21.43 4.65 11.50
N LEU A 379 21.40 3.33 11.36
CA LEU A 379 20.69 2.63 10.29
C LEU A 379 19.20 2.51 10.62
N ARG A 380 18.36 2.60 9.60
CA ARG A 380 16.93 2.33 9.76
C ARG A 380 16.65 0.83 9.80
N PRO A 381 15.54 0.40 10.40
CA PRO A 381 15.09 -0.98 10.30
C PRO A 381 14.87 -1.41 8.85
N LEU A 382 15.17 -2.67 8.56
CA LEU A 382 14.82 -3.29 7.29
C LEU A 382 13.30 -3.41 7.19
N THR A 383 12.75 -3.08 6.02
CA THR A 383 11.29 -3.11 5.77
C THR A 383 10.93 -4.14 4.71
N PRO A 384 9.69 -4.68 4.75
CA PRO A 384 9.24 -5.60 3.73
C PRO A 384 9.09 -4.86 2.39
N ARG A 385 9.26 -5.58 1.29
CA ARG A 385 8.99 -5.08 -0.06
C ARG A 385 7.69 -5.68 -0.57
N LEU A 386 6.82 -4.83 -1.09
CA LEU A 386 5.56 -5.24 -1.71
C LEU A 386 5.79 -5.52 -3.19
N TYR A 387 5.21 -6.62 -3.67
CA TYR A 387 5.22 -7.01 -5.08
C TYR A 387 3.78 -7.27 -5.53
N SER A 388 3.34 -6.64 -6.62
CA SER A 388 2.03 -6.91 -7.21
C SER A 388 1.94 -8.39 -7.62
N ILE A 389 0.91 -9.09 -7.14
CA ILE A 389 0.74 -10.51 -7.38
C ILE A 389 0.44 -10.77 -8.86
N ALA A 390 1.17 -11.71 -9.46
CA ALA A 390 1.14 -12.02 -10.89
C ALA A 390 0.34 -13.28 -11.26
N SER A 391 -0.48 -13.79 -10.34
CA SER A 391 -1.36 -14.95 -10.57
C SER A 391 -2.77 -14.74 -10.02
N SER A 392 -3.74 -15.44 -10.61
CA SER A 392 -5.05 -15.66 -9.97
C SER A 392 -5.05 -17.00 -9.24
N ARG A 393 -5.53 -17.03 -7.99
CA ARG A 393 -5.72 -18.28 -7.24
C ARG A 393 -6.65 -19.28 -7.93
N ARG A 394 -7.53 -18.84 -8.82
CA ARG A 394 -8.37 -19.76 -9.59
C ARG A 394 -7.58 -20.53 -10.64
N ALA A 395 -6.48 -19.96 -11.10
CA ALA A 395 -5.60 -20.58 -12.10
C ALA A 395 -4.46 -21.38 -11.46
N VAL A 396 -4.06 -21.06 -10.22
CA VAL A 396 -2.85 -21.62 -9.58
C VAL A 396 -3.08 -22.15 -8.16
N ASP A 397 -4.34 -22.29 -7.74
CA ASP A 397 -4.77 -22.82 -6.44
C ASP A 397 -4.11 -22.14 -5.22
N GLU A 398 -3.18 -22.86 -4.56
CA GLU A 398 -2.48 -22.45 -3.34
C GLU A 398 -1.07 -21.90 -3.64
N GLU A 399 -0.84 -21.39 -4.85
CA GLU A 399 0.40 -20.72 -5.24
C GLU A 399 0.22 -19.19 -5.31
N VAL A 400 1.32 -18.45 -5.17
CA VAL A 400 1.37 -17.02 -5.45
C VAL A 400 2.59 -16.70 -6.31
N HIS A 401 2.37 -15.97 -7.41
CA HIS A 401 3.40 -15.72 -8.40
C HIS A 401 3.84 -14.26 -8.34
N LEU A 402 5.13 -14.00 -8.54
CA LEU A 402 5.72 -12.66 -8.58
C LEU A 402 6.44 -12.44 -9.92
N THR A 403 6.46 -11.18 -10.37
CA THR A 403 7.34 -10.72 -11.46
C THR A 403 8.34 -9.73 -10.92
N VAL A 404 9.60 -10.13 -10.78
CA VAL A 404 10.62 -9.37 -10.04
C VAL A 404 11.72 -8.91 -10.99
N ALA A 405 11.90 -7.60 -11.15
CA ALA A 405 13.11 -7.05 -11.74
C ALA A 405 14.20 -7.01 -10.67
N VAL A 406 15.32 -7.71 -10.92
CA VAL A 406 16.48 -7.68 -10.03
C VAL A 406 17.12 -6.31 -10.12
N VAL A 407 17.43 -5.73 -8.95
CA VAL A 407 18.13 -4.46 -8.86
C VAL A 407 19.59 -4.78 -8.63
N ASP A 408 20.37 -4.73 -9.70
CA ASP A 408 21.82 -4.85 -9.68
C ASP A 408 22.43 -3.86 -10.67
N TYR A 409 23.49 -3.17 -10.26
CA TYR A 409 24.19 -2.21 -11.12
C TYR A 409 25.61 -1.98 -10.64
N GLN A 410 26.41 -1.33 -11.48
CA GLN A 410 27.75 -0.88 -11.15
C GLN A 410 27.71 0.63 -10.93
N ALA A 411 28.22 1.09 -9.79
CA ALA A 411 28.44 2.51 -9.51
C ALA A 411 29.74 2.65 -8.72
N HIS A 412 30.47 3.75 -8.97
CA HIS A 412 31.77 4.02 -8.33
C HIS A 412 32.79 2.85 -8.44
N GLY A 413 32.72 2.09 -9.54
CA GLY A 413 33.57 0.92 -9.79
C GLY A 413 33.26 -0.30 -8.92
N GLN A 414 32.11 -0.33 -8.25
CA GLN A 414 31.70 -1.38 -7.33
C GLN A 414 30.27 -1.86 -7.64
N PRO A 415 29.98 -3.14 -7.40
CA PRO A 415 28.63 -3.68 -7.55
C PRO A 415 27.71 -3.15 -6.43
N HIS A 416 26.47 -2.91 -6.82
CA HIS A 416 25.36 -2.49 -5.97
C HIS A 416 24.18 -3.43 -6.19
N TRP A 417 23.41 -3.64 -5.12
CA TRP A 417 22.29 -4.57 -5.11
C TRP A 417 21.08 -3.96 -4.39
N GLY A 418 19.88 -4.36 -4.81
CA GLY A 418 18.67 -4.20 -4.02
C GLY A 418 18.49 -5.40 -3.08
N ALA A 419 18.15 -5.14 -1.81
CA ALA A 419 18.03 -6.18 -0.80
C ALA A 419 17.02 -7.27 -1.18
N ALA A 420 15.75 -6.89 -1.38
CA ALA A 420 14.66 -7.85 -1.61
C ALA A 420 14.71 -8.55 -2.96
N SER A 421 15.02 -7.82 -4.03
CA SER A 421 15.06 -8.40 -5.37
C SER A 421 16.24 -9.37 -5.54
N THR A 422 17.39 -9.08 -4.93
CA THR A 422 18.53 -10.00 -4.89
C THR A 422 18.26 -11.21 -3.99
N PHE A 423 17.63 -11.00 -2.82
CA PHE A 423 17.21 -12.08 -1.94
C PHE A 423 16.30 -13.08 -2.66
N LEU A 424 15.30 -12.60 -3.38
CA LEU A 424 14.40 -13.42 -4.18
C LEU A 424 15.11 -14.08 -5.37
N ALA A 425 15.97 -13.36 -6.08
CA ALA A 425 16.71 -13.90 -7.23
C ALA A 425 17.70 -15.02 -6.85
N GLN A 426 18.22 -14.99 -5.62
CA GLN A 426 19.14 -15.99 -5.08
C GLN A 426 18.45 -17.14 -4.34
N ALA A 427 17.13 -17.03 -4.10
CA ALA A 427 16.37 -18.10 -3.47
C ALA A 427 16.31 -19.31 -4.42
N GLY A 428 16.95 -20.41 -4.01
CA GLY A 428 16.89 -21.67 -4.72
C GLY A 428 15.51 -22.34 -4.58
N GLU A 429 15.29 -23.38 -5.37
CA GLU A 429 14.17 -24.29 -5.18
C GLU A 429 14.19 -24.84 -3.74
N ASP A 430 13.01 -25.00 -3.13
CA ASP A 430 12.80 -25.40 -1.73
C ASP A 430 13.27 -24.40 -0.65
N ALA A 431 13.84 -23.24 -1.03
CA ALA A 431 14.11 -22.18 -0.06
C ALA A 431 12.80 -21.60 0.48
N THR A 432 12.83 -21.05 1.70
CA THR A 432 11.65 -20.40 2.31
C THR A 432 11.78 -18.88 2.29
N VAL A 433 10.71 -18.20 1.90
CA VAL A 433 10.59 -16.75 1.84
C VAL A 433 9.50 -16.30 2.84
N PRO A 434 9.79 -15.39 3.79
CA PRO A 434 8.78 -14.90 4.72
C PRO A 434 7.86 -13.89 4.02
N VAL A 435 6.56 -14.22 3.92
CA VAL A 435 5.57 -13.46 3.17
C VAL A 435 4.28 -13.17 3.95
N PHE A 436 3.56 -12.13 3.52
CA PHE A 436 2.20 -11.82 3.96
C PHE A 436 1.39 -11.19 2.81
N ILE A 437 0.07 -11.25 2.87
CA ILE A 437 -0.81 -10.59 1.89
C ILE A 437 -1.10 -9.16 2.34
N GLU A 438 -0.89 -8.21 1.44
CA GLU A 438 -1.35 -6.81 1.59
C GLU A 438 -2.51 -6.59 0.62
N SER A 439 -3.71 -6.44 1.17
CA SER A 439 -4.93 -6.31 0.37
C SER A 439 -5.06 -4.94 -0.29
N ASN A 440 -5.38 -4.93 -1.58
CA ASN A 440 -5.59 -3.71 -2.37
C ASN A 440 -6.98 -3.66 -3.01
N GLU A 441 -7.98 -3.28 -2.20
CA GLU A 441 -9.39 -3.18 -2.61
C GLU A 441 -9.66 -2.25 -3.80
N ARG A 442 -8.71 -1.34 -4.13
CA ARG A 442 -8.85 -0.34 -5.19
C ARG A 442 -8.36 -0.83 -6.54
N PHE A 443 -7.47 -1.81 -6.52
CA PHE A 443 -6.92 -2.39 -7.73
C PHE A 443 -7.56 -3.75 -7.96
N ARG A 444 -8.86 -3.73 -8.27
CA ARG A 444 -9.68 -4.93 -8.47
C ARG A 444 -10.35 -4.93 -9.83
N LEU A 445 -10.57 -6.13 -10.35
CA LEU A 445 -11.44 -6.32 -11.51
C LEU A 445 -12.85 -5.79 -11.23
N PRO A 446 -13.60 -5.37 -12.27
CA PRO A 446 -14.96 -4.89 -12.10
C PRO A 446 -15.86 -6.00 -11.54
N ALA A 447 -16.77 -5.65 -10.62
CA ALA A 447 -17.75 -6.59 -10.09
C ALA A 447 -18.69 -7.15 -11.17
N ASP A 448 -18.95 -6.38 -12.23
CA ASP A 448 -19.69 -6.82 -13.41
C ASP A 448 -18.72 -7.46 -14.42
N PRO A 449 -18.75 -8.78 -14.64
CA PRO A 449 -17.81 -9.49 -15.50
C PRO A 449 -17.96 -9.12 -16.99
N ALA A 450 -19.08 -8.52 -17.39
CA ALA A 450 -19.29 -8.06 -18.76
C ALA A 450 -18.58 -6.74 -19.08
N ARG A 451 -18.02 -6.06 -18.07
CA ARG A 451 -17.28 -4.82 -18.27
C ARG A 451 -15.94 -5.08 -18.94
N ASP A 452 -15.65 -4.26 -19.95
CA ASP A 452 -14.35 -4.22 -20.61
C ASP A 452 -13.28 -3.64 -19.68
N VAL A 453 -12.05 -4.08 -19.84
CA VAL A 453 -10.89 -3.57 -19.10
C VAL A 453 -9.75 -3.19 -20.02
N ILE A 454 -9.13 -2.04 -19.73
CA ILE A 454 -7.90 -1.55 -20.36
C ILE A 454 -6.79 -1.58 -19.31
N MET A 455 -5.72 -2.29 -19.62
CA MET A 455 -4.59 -2.56 -18.74
C MET A 455 -3.34 -1.95 -19.34
N ILE A 456 -2.63 -1.10 -18.60
CA ILE A 456 -1.41 -0.41 -19.05
C ILE A 456 -0.29 -0.75 -18.09
N GLY A 457 0.63 -1.62 -18.52
CA GLY A 457 1.66 -2.20 -17.65
C GLY A 457 2.97 -2.46 -18.37
N PRO A 458 3.83 -1.45 -18.57
CA PRO A 458 5.17 -1.66 -19.09
C PRO A 458 6.09 -2.33 -18.06
N GLY A 459 7.02 -3.16 -18.55
CA GLY A 459 7.99 -3.88 -17.72
C GLY A 459 7.31 -4.79 -16.70
N THR A 460 7.75 -4.72 -15.44
CA THR A 460 7.16 -5.49 -14.33
C THR A 460 5.76 -5.04 -13.96
N GLY A 461 5.29 -3.88 -14.43
CA GLY A 461 3.91 -3.44 -14.27
C GLY A 461 2.88 -4.35 -14.96
N VAL A 462 3.32 -5.34 -15.76
CA VAL A 462 2.46 -6.37 -16.32
C VAL A 462 2.00 -7.41 -15.30
N ALA A 463 2.65 -7.48 -14.13
CA ALA A 463 2.41 -8.48 -13.10
C ALA A 463 0.91 -8.65 -12.76
N PRO A 464 0.19 -7.62 -12.24
CA PRO A 464 -1.21 -7.81 -11.87
C PRO A 464 -2.11 -8.06 -13.07
N PHE A 465 -1.71 -7.67 -14.29
CA PHE A 465 -2.49 -7.92 -15.50
C PHE A 465 -2.43 -9.37 -15.96
N ARG A 466 -1.35 -10.09 -15.65
CA ARG A 466 -1.32 -11.55 -15.77
C ARG A 466 -2.37 -12.19 -14.87
N ALA A 467 -2.45 -11.77 -13.61
CA ALA A 467 -3.47 -12.23 -12.67
C ALA A 467 -4.90 -11.89 -13.16
N PHE A 468 -5.11 -10.69 -13.70
CA PHE A 468 -6.42 -10.25 -14.21
C PHE A 468 -6.90 -11.09 -15.40
N VAL A 469 -6.01 -11.36 -16.37
CA VAL A 469 -6.35 -12.17 -17.54
C VAL A 469 -6.66 -13.61 -17.11
N GLN A 470 -5.86 -14.19 -16.21
CA GLN A 470 -6.12 -15.51 -15.64
C GLN A 470 -7.48 -15.57 -14.92
N GLU A 471 -7.78 -14.63 -14.03
CA GLU A 471 -9.05 -14.61 -13.29
C GLU A 471 -10.25 -14.53 -14.25
N ARG A 472 -10.17 -13.65 -15.26
CA ARG A 472 -11.26 -13.46 -16.22
C ARG A 472 -11.45 -14.68 -17.11
N GLN A 473 -10.37 -15.39 -17.44
CA GLN A 473 -10.44 -16.66 -18.15
C GLN A 473 -11.12 -17.74 -17.29
N GLU A 474 -10.67 -17.94 -16.05
CA GLU A 474 -11.21 -18.97 -15.15
C GLU A 474 -12.65 -18.71 -14.71
N THR A 475 -13.07 -17.44 -14.64
CA THR A 475 -14.45 -17.05 -14.32
C THR A 475 -15.38 -16.99 -15.53
N GLY A 476 -14.84 -17.15 -16.76
CA GLY A 476 -15.63 -17.03 -17.99
C GLY A 476 -16.19 -15.63 -18.22
N ALA A 477 -15.48 -14.58 -17.78
CA ALA A 477 -15.92 -13.20 -17.92
C ALA A 477 -16.04 -12.79 -19.40
N SER A 478 -17.18 -12.20 -19.77
CA SER A 478 -17.50 -11.89 -21.17
C SER A 478 -16.98 -10.55 -21.67
N GLY A 479 -16.63 -9.63 -20.77
CA GLY A 479 -16.08 -8.33 -21.14
C GLY A 479 -14.68 -8.47 -21.76
N ARG A 480 -14.31 -7.52 -22.62
CA ARG A 480 -13.09 -7.58 -23.42
C ARG A 480 -11.87 -7.10 -22.62
N ASN A 481 -10.73 -7.72 -22.90
CA ASN A 481 -9.45 -7.43 -22.25
C ASN A 481 -8.49 -6.77 -23.25
N TRP A 482 -7.96 -5.60 -22.91
CA TRP A 482 -6.95 -4.92 -23.73
C TRP A 482 -5.70 -4.60 -22.90
N LEU A 483 -4.56 -5.13 -23.31
CA LEU A 483 -3.26 -4.86 -22.69
C LEU A 483 -2.40 -3.92 -23.56
N PHE A 484 -1.89 -2.86 -22.94
CA PHE A 484 -0.78 -2.05 -23.42
C PHE A 484 0.49 -2.45 -22.64
N PHE A 485 1.41 -3.12 -23.33
CA PHE A 485 2.68 -3.57 -22.77
C PHE A 485 3.82 -2.77 -23.38
N GLY A 486 4.90 -2.57 -22.63
CA GLY A 486 6.12 -2.00 -23.18
C GLY A 486 7.37 -2.45 -22.46
N ASN A 487 8.45 -2.61 -23.21
CA ASN A 487 9.78 -2.87 -22.65
C ASN A 487 10.87 -2.32 -23.57
N ARG A 488 12.14 -2.75 -23.42
CA ARG A 488 13.23 -2.20 -24.25
C ARG A 488 13.28 -2.88 -25.61
N HIS A 489 13.18 -4.20 -25.64
CA HIS A 489 13.51 -5.04 -26.79
C HIS A 489 12.58 -6.24 -26.98
N PHE A 490 11.91 -6.32 -28.12
CA PHE A 490 11.01 -7.43 -28.47
C PHE A 490 11.67 -8.80 -28.31
N ALA A 491 12.89 -8.97 -28.84
CA ALA A 491 13.56 -10.26 -28.83
C ALA A 491 14.19 -10.65 -27.48
N ARG A 492 14.40 -9.67 -26.57
CA ARG A 492 15.19 -9.89 -25.36
C ARG A 492 14.39 -9.81 -24.07
N ASP A 493 13.35 -9.00 -24.02
CA ASP A 493 12.65 -8.66 -22.79
C ASP A 493 11.12 -8.56 -22.92
N PHE A 494 10.52 -9.25 -23.91
CA PHE A 494 9.07 -9.40 -23.98
C PHE A 494 8.55 -10.40 -22.93
N LEU A 495 8.29 -9.89 -21.73
CA LEU A 495 7.83 -10.68 -20.58
C LEU A 495 6.51 -11.41 -20.89
N TYR A 496 6.46 -12.71 -20.59
CA TYR A 496 5.30 -13.60 -20.79
C TYR A 496 4.77 -13.64 -22.23
N GLN A 497 5.63 -13.42 -23.24
CA GLN A 497 5.24 -13.40 -24.66
C GLN A 497 4.35 -14.57 -25.08
N ILE A 498 4.73 -15.80 -24.71
CA ILE A 498 4.01 -17.02 -25.09
C ILE A 498 2.61 -17.03 -24.46
N GLU A 499 2.50 -16.64 -23.18
CA GLU A 499 1.20 -16.57 -22.49
C GLU A 499 0.28 -15.53 -23.14
N TRP A 500 0.80 -14.36 -23.51
CA TRP A 500 -0.01 -13.34 -24.19
C TRP A 500 -0.50 -13.77 -25.57
N GLN A 501 0.36 -14.45 -26.34
CA GLN A 501 -0.02 -15.01 -27.63
C GLN A 501 -1.10 -16.08 -27.49
N GLN A 502 -0.98 -16.94 -26.48
CA GLN A 502 -1.97 -17.96 -26.19
C GLN A 502 -3.31 -17.33 -25.74
N ALA A 503 -3.27 -16.34 -24.84
CA ALA A 503 -4.46 -15.61 -24.40
C ALA A 503 -5.18 -14.90 -25.55
N LEU A 504 -4.44 -14.33 -26.52
CA LEU A 504 -5.03 -13.76 -27.75
C LEU A 504 -5.73 -14.81 -28.60
N LYS A 505 -5.12 -15.98 -28.75
CA LYS A 505 -5.66 -17.08 -29.54
C LYS A 505 -6.93 -17.68 -28.92
N ASP A 506 -6.95 -17.78 -27.59
CA ASP A 506 -8.07 -18.36 -26.84
C ASP A 506 -9.20 -17.36 -26.57
N GLY A 507 -9.00 -16.08 -26.91
CA GLY A 507 -9.97 -15.01 -26.67
C GLY A 507 -9.98 -14.48 -25.24
N ALA A 508 -9.10 -14.97 -24.36
CA ALA A 508 -8.90 -14.43 -23.01
C ALA A 508 -8.29 -13.02 -23.05
N LEU A 509 -7.48 -12.69 -24.07
CA LEU A 509 -7.03 -11.33 -24.38
C LEU A 509 -7.60 -10.92 -25.74
N HIS A 510 -8.21 -9.74 -25.84
CA HIS A 510 -8.84 -9.30 -27.08
C HIS A 510 -7.94 -8.39 -27.91
N ARG A 511 -7.08 -7.62 -27.22
CA ARG A 511 -6.13 -6.71 -27.85
C ARG A 511 -4.83 -6.64 -27.06
N LEU A 512 -3.73 -6.53 -27.79
CA LEU A 512 -2.39 -6.34 -27.26
C LEU A 512 -1.67 -5.30 -28.12
N ASP A 513 -1.34 -4.16 -27.53
CA ASP A 513 -0.49 -3.15 -28.15
C ASP A 513 0.85 -3.12 -27.41
N VAL A 514 1.95 -3.21 -28.16
CA VAL A 514 3.31 -3.33 -27.62
C VAL A 514 4.18 -2.13 -28.00
N ALA A 515 5.02 -1.69 -27.05
CA ALA A 515 5.99 -0.61 -27.23
C ALA A 515 7.41 -1.06 -26.87
N PHE A 516 8.32 -1.07 -27.84
CA PHE A 516 9.74 -1.42 -27.62
C PHE A 516 10.62 -0.19 -27.81
N SER A 517 11.14 0.31 -26.69
CA SER A 517 11.82 1.61 -26.65
C SER A 517 13.22 1.63 -27.28
N ARG A 518 13.82 0.47 -27.59
CA ARG A 518 15.20 0.35 -28.06
C ARG A 518 15.40 -0.52 -29.31
N ASP A 519 14.32 -0.98 -29.97
CA ASP A 519 14.43 -1.79 -31.20
C ASP A 519 14.57 -0.94 -32.47
N GLU A 520 13.90 0.20 -32.51
CA GLU A 520 13.92 1.13 -33.64
C GLU A 520 14.71 2.40 -33.30
N GLY A 521 15.13 3.17 -34.31
CA GLY A 521 15.86 4.43 -34.10
C GLY A 521 15.06 5.51 -33.35
N LYS A 522 13.73 5.36 -33.23
CA LYS A 522 12.86 6.21 -32.43
C LYS A 522 12.36 5.43 -31.20
N LYS A 523 12.49 6.01 -30.01
CA LYS A 523 11.95 5.44 -28.78
C LYS A 523 10.41 5.47 -28.84
N VAL A 524 9.78 4.32 -28.67
CA VAL A 524 8.32 4.17 -28.59
C VAL A 524 7.96 3.68 -27.19
N TYR A 525 7.03 4.35 -26.53
CA TYR A 525 6.52 4.00 -25.20
C TYR A 525 5.01 3.74 -25.23
N VAL A 526 4.46 3.28 -24.10
CA VAL A 526 3.03 2.91 -23.99
C VAL A 526 2.10 4.10 -24.20
N GLN A 527 2.49 5.30 -23.77
CA GLN A 527 1.76 6.55 -24.00
C GLN A 527 1.68 6.92 -25.49
N ASP A 528 2.66 6.51 -26.30
CA ASP A 528 2.61 6.73 -27.75
C ASP A 528 1.58 5.78 -28.38
N ARG A 529 1.60 4.49 -27.99
CA ARG A 529 0.61 3.49 -28.43
C ARG A 529 -0.81 3.86 -27.99
N LEU A 530 -0.98 4.41 -26.80
CA LEU A 530 -2.26 4.92 -26.33
C LEU A 530 -2.78 6.03 -27.25
N ARG A 531 -1.93 7.01 -27.60
CA ARG A 531 -2.32 8.11 -28.52
C ARG A 531 -2.65 7.59 -29.92
N GLU A 532 -1.86 6.65 -30.45
CA GLU A 532 -2.15 5.98 -31.74
C GLU A 532 -3.52 5.27 -31.74
N ARG A 533 -3.92 4.71 -30.59
CA ARG A 533 -5.19 4.02 -30.38
C ARG A 533 -6.27 4.90 -29.75
N GLY A 534 -6.04 6.22 -29.68
CA GLY A 534 -6.82 7.14 -28.86
C GLY A 534 -8.33 7.08 -29.10
N ARG A 535 -8.76 6.96 -30.37
CA ARG A 535 -10.18 6.83 -30.72
C ARG A 535 -10.85 5.62 -30.07
N ASP A 536 -10.20 4.47 -30.12
CA ASP A 536 -10.73 3.22 -29.57
C ASP A 536 -10.66 3.22 -28.04
N VAL A 537 -9.57 3.74 -27.47
CA VAL A 537 -9.42 3.93 -26.02
C VAL A 537 -10.55 4.81 -25.48
N TYR A 538 -10.80 5.96 -26.11
CA TYR A 538 -11.90 6.85 -25.74
C TYR A 538 -13.26 6.15 -25.83
N ALA A 539 -13.52 5.42 -26.92
CA ALA A 539 -14.79 4.72 -27.12
C ALA A 539 -15.04 3.66 -26.04
N TRP A 540 -14.02 2.93 -25.59
CA TRP A 540 -14.14 1.96 -24.49
C TRP A 540 -14.40 2.67 -23.15
N LEU A 541 -13.68 3.77 -22.87
CA LEU A 541 -13.92 4.56 -21.66
C LEU A 541 -15.33 5.15 -21.63
N GLU A 542 -15.85 5.64 -22.75
CA GLU A 542 -17.22 6.14 -22.87
C GLU A 542 -18.25 5.02 -22.66
N ALA A 543 -17.99 3.82 -23.20
CA ALA A 543 -18.84 2.64 -23.05
C ALA A 543 -18.84 2.02 -21.65
N GLY A 544 -18.06 2.55 -20.71
CA GLY A 544 -18.06 2.06 -19.32
C GLY A 544 -16.89 1.15 -18.96
N ALA A 545 -15.83 1.08 -19.77
CA ALA A 545 -14.64 0.27 -19.45
C ALA A 545 -13.95 0.75 -18.18
N HIS A 546 -13.23 -0.17 -17.53
CA HIS A 546 -12.33 0.13 -16.42
C HIS A 546 -10.89 0.22 -16.92
N LEU A 547 -10.13 1.13 -16.35
CA LEU A 547 -8.77 1.47 -16.74
C LEU A 547 -7.81 1.21 -15.58
N TYR A 548 -6.72 0.52 -15.86
CA TYR A 548 -5.72 0.17 -14.87
C TYR A 548 -4.32 0.55 -15.36
N VAL A 549 -3.54 1.19 -14.48
CA VAL A 549 -2.14 1.54 -14.75
C VAL A 549 -1.27 0.93 -13.66
N CYS A 550 -0.22 0.21 -14.04
CA CYS A 550 0.73 -0.37 -13.09
C CYS A 550 2.17 -0.20 -13.57
N GLY A 551 3.10 0.10 -12.65
CA GLY A 551 4.53 0.26 -12.92
C GLY A 551 5.12 1.55 -12.33
N ASP A 552 6.11 2.12 -13.02
CA ASP A 552 6.90 3.27 -12.56
C ASP A 552 6.04 4.51 -12.23
N ALA A 553 6.08 4.93 -10.96
CA ALA A 553 5.33 6.09 -10.48
C ALA A 553 5.93 7.44 -10.94
N THR A 554 7.25 7.51 -11.13
CA THR A 554 7.95 8.79 -11.31
C THR A 554 7.75 9.40 -12.70
N HIS A 555 7.81 8.59 -13.76
CA HIS A 555 7.73 9.07 -15.14
C HIS A 555 6.52 8.47 -15.86
N MET A 556 6.40 7.14 -15.85
CA MET A 556 5.43 6.43 -16.67
C MET A 556 3.98 6.77 -16.28
N ALA A 557 3.66 6.73 -14.99
CA ALA A 557 2.31 7.03 -14.51
C ALA A 557 1.84 8.43 -14.91
N ARG A 558 2.73 9.42 -14.85
CA ARG A 558 2.46 10.80 -15.26
C ARG A 558 2.24 10.91 -16.77
N ASP A 559 3.16 10.36 -17.57
CA ASP A 559 3.07 10.41 -19.03
C ASP A 559 1.81 9.72 -19.58
N VAL A 560 1.41 8.61 -18.95
CA VAL A 560 0.16 7.90 -19.27
C VAL A 560 -1.05 8.75 -18.86
N HIS A 561 -1.03 9.37 -17.68
CA HIS A 561 -2.12 10.25 -17.24
C HIS A 561 -2.33 11.43 -18.20
N ASP A 562 -1.24 12.09 -18.61
CA ASP A 562 -1.28 13.19 -19.57
C ASP A 562 -1.78 12.70 -20.94
N ALA A 563 -1.34 11.53 -21.41
CA ALA A 563 -1.82 10.93 -22.65
C ALA A 563 -3.33 10.62 -22.61
N LEU A 564 -3.87 10.17 -21.48
CA LEU A 564 -5.30 9.95 -21.32
C LEU A 564 -6.09 11.25 -21.40
N ILE A 565 -5.59 12.33 -20.78
CA ILE A 565 -6.20 13.67 -20.89
C ILE A 565 -6.23 14.12 -22.36
N ASP A 566 -5.12 13.95 -23.08
CA ASP A 566 -5.02 14.28 -24.52
C ASP A 566 -6.06 13.51 -25.34
N ILE A 567 -6.16 12.19 -25.11
CA ILE A 567 -7.11 11.30 -25.80
C ILE A 567 -8.55 11.72 -25.54
N ILE A 568 -8.89 12.01 -24.30
CA ILE A 568 -10.23 12.46 -23.90
C ILE A 568 -10.58 13.80 -24.55
N ALA A 569 -9.65 14.75 -24.56
CA ALA A 569 -9.86 16.05 -25.17
C ALA A 569 -10.07 15.91 -26.69
N ALA A 570 -9.16 15.19 -27.36
CA ALA A 570 -9.15 15.05 -28.82
C ALA A 570 -10.35 14.24 -29.35
N HIS A 571 -10.69 13.12 -28.72
CA HIS A 571 -11.71 12.20 -29.22
C HIS A 571 -13.10 12.41 -28.61
N GLY A 572 -13.18 13.03 -27.42
CA GLY A 572 -14.45 13.39 -26.79
C GLY A 572 -14.94 14.81 -27.11
N GLY A 573 -14.17 15.60 -27.87
CA GLY A 573 -14.50 17.00 -28.17
C GLY A 573 -14.56 17.88 -26.91
N ARG A 574 -13.77 17.54 -25.89
CA ARG A 574 -13.75 18.22 -24.58
C ARG A 574 -12.60 19.21 -24.50
N SER A 575 -12.78 20.28 -23.72
CA SER A 575 -11.65 21.13 -23.34
C SER A 575 -10.68 20.35 -22.44
N PRO A 576 -9.38 20.73 -22.37
CA PRO A 576 -8.42 20.07 -21.49
C PRO A 576 -8.84 20.03 -20.01
N GLU A 577 -9.48 21.10 -19.52
CA GLU A 577 -9.98 21.16 -18.14
C GLU A 577 -11.19 20.23 -17.90
N SER A 578 -12.07 20.11 -18.90
CA SER A 578 -13.18 19.14 -18.84
C SER A 578 -12.66 17.70 -18.92
N ALA A 579 -11.61 17.44 -19.71
CA ALA A 579 -10.96 16.14 -19.82
C ALA A 579 -10.34 15.69 -18.49
N LYS A 580 -9.59 16.59 -17.82
CA LYS A 580 -9.04 16.35 -16.47
C LYS A 580 -10.15 16.04 -15.46
N THR A 581 -11.23 16.83 -15.49
CA THR A 581 -12.37 16.64 -14.59
C THR A 581 -13.01 15.26 -14.81
N TRP A 582 -13.24 14.86 -16.06
CA TRP A 582 -13.82 13.55 -16.36
C TRP A 582 -12.91 12.39 -15.94
N LEU A 583 -11.60 12.51 -16.14
CA LEU A 583 -10.65 11.48 -15.68
C LEU A 583 -10.62 11.37 -14.15
N ALA A 584 -10.73 12.50 -13.44
CA ALA A 584 -10.88 12.51 -11.98
C ALA A 584 -12.20 11.88 -11.52
N GLU A 585 -13.30 12.08 -12.26
CA GLU A 585 -14.58 11.39 -12.01
C GLU A 585 -14.45 9.88 -12.19
N LEU A 586 -13.71 9.40 -13.21
CA LEU A 586 -13.44 7.96 -13.40
C LEU A 586 -12.67 7.37 -12.21
N LEU A 587 -11.70 8.10 -11.67
CA LEU A 587 -10.96 7.69 -10.46
C LEU A 587 -11.91 7.59 -9.26
N GLN A 588 -12.79 8.58 -9.06
CA GLN A 588 -13.79 8.56 -7.97
C GLN A 588 -14.82 7.43 -8.12
N GLN A 589 -15.16 7.06 -9.36
CA GLN A 589 -16.07 5.94 -9.66
C GLN A 589 -15.40 4.57 -9.50
N GLY A 590 -14.09 4.51 -9.21
CA GLY A 590 -13.33 3.26 -9.19
C GLY A 590 -13.13 2.63 -10.58
N ARG A 591 -13.36 3.41 -11.64
CA ARG A 591 -13.18 2.99 -13.05
C ARG A 591 -11.80 3.31 -13.59
N TYR A 592 -11.01 4.12 -12.88
CA TYR A 592 -9.59 4.32 -13.14
C TYR A 592 -8.82 3.98 -11.87
N ALA A 593 -7.95 2.98 -11.91
CA ALA A 593 -7.16 2.53 -10.78
C ALA A 593 -5.66 2.49 -11.12
N ARG A 594 -4.82 2.75 -10.13
CA ARG A 594 -3.36 2.77 -10.27
C ARG A 594 -2.69 1.96 -9.19
N ASP A 595 -1.72 1.16 -9.59
CA ASP A 595 -0.80 0.43 -8.72
C ASP A 595 0.63 0.77 -9.15
N VAL A 596 1.10 1.95 -8.72
CA VAL A 596 2.37 2.53 -9.17
C VAL A 596 3.32 2.69 -7.99
N TYR A 597 4.60 2.42 -8.24
CA TYR A 597 5.65 2.35 -7.22
C TYR A 597 6.98 2.93 -7.69
#